data_AF-A0A969QCN8-F1
#
_entry.id   AF-A0A969QCN8-F1
#
_cell.length_a   1.000
_cell.length_b   1.000
_cell.length_c   1.000
_cell.angle_alpha   90.00
_cell.angle_beta   90.00
_cell.angle_gamma   90.00
#
_symmetry.space_group_name_H-M   'P 1'
#
loop_
_entity.id
_entity.type
_entity.pdbx_description
1 polymer ?
#
loop_
_entity_poly.entity_id
_entity_poly.type
_entity_poly.pdbx_seq_one_letter_code
_entity_poly.pdbx_strand_id
1 'polypeptide(L)'
;MQADSLSDMVTTANKLSVYRINDDKSNLNRVAAALVANCENISNFDYLLFDELLLQILEIKSEETQANTPDESVNNWHLDLVELSLTKLVNLAIEASKKGEKKRILQNDIKQYLVDSFRKNYIDRAKVKLKSSEIKKIESLL
;
A
#
# COMPACT_ATOMS: atom_id res chain seq x y z
N MET A 1 17.04 0.47 21.72
CA MET A 1 17.00 0.06 20.30
C MET A 1 15.55 0.19 19.84
N GLN A 2 15.22 1.24 19.09
CA GLN A 2 13.89 1.49 18.54
C GLN A 2 14.10 2.28 17.26
N ALA A 3 14.46 1.58 16.18
CA ALA A 3 14.81 2.19 14.90
C ALA A 3 14.12 1.52 13.69
N ASP A 4 13.63 0.28 13.82
CA ASP A 4 13.11 -0.48 12.68
C ASP A 4 11.78 0.03 12.12
N SER A 5 10.91 0.65 12.94
CA SER A 5 9.62 1.17 12.45
C SER A 5 9.71 2.54 11.80
N LEU A 6 10.75 3.32 12.10
CA LEU A 6 10.98 4.64 11.50
C LEU A 6 11.61 4.54 10.11
N SER A 7 12.47 3.55 9.87
CA SER A 7 13.06 3.32 8.54
C SER A 7 12.03 2.91 7.49
N ASP A 8 10.94 2.26 7.92
CA ASP A 8 9.85 1.84 7.03
C ASP A 8 8.95 3.01 6.59
N MET A 9 9.05 4.19 7.24
CA MET A 9 8.23 5.36 6.96
C MET A 9 9.01 6.40 6.14
N VAL A 10 9.04 6.22 4.83
CA VAL A 10 9.60 7.21 3.90
C VAL A 10 8.58 8.33 3.70
N THR A 11 8.90 9.55 4.15
CA THR A 11 8.09 10.74 3.87
C THR A 11 8.68 11.50 2.68
N THR A 12 7.82 11.99 1.79
CA THR A 12 8.22 12.95 0.75
C THR A 12 7.52 14.27 1.07
N ALA A 13 8.27 15.34 1.27
CA ALA A 13 7.73 16.67 1.61
C ALA A 13 6.81 16.70 2.85
N ASN A 14 7.14 15.93 3.90
CA ASN A 14 6.33 15.75 5.13
C ASN A 14 4.94 15.16 4.89
N LYS A 15 4.76 14.43 3.78
CA LYS A 15 3.56 13.64 3.50
C LYS A 15 3.88 12.15 3.60
N LEU A 16 2.90 11.38 4.09
CA LEU A 16 2.93 9.93 4.07
C LEU A 16 1.70 9.41 3.32
N SER A 17 1.94 8.76 2.19
CA SER A 17 0.91 8.14 1.38
C SER A 17 0.39 6.85 2.04
N VAL A 18 -0.94 6.75 2.19
CA VAL A 18 -1.61 5.56 2.74
C VAL A 18 -2.82 5.20 1.89
N TYR A 19 -3.37 4.01 2.11
CA TYR A 19 -4.55 3.51 1.40
C TYR A 19 -5.61 3.09 2.41
N ARG A 20 -6.86 3.53 2.21
CA ARG A 20 -8.00 3.04 3.00
C ARG A 20 -8.29 1.59 2.65
N ILE A 21 -8.40 0.77 3.69
CA ILE A 21 -8.78 -0.63 3.60
C ILE A 21 -10.14 -0.80 4.26
N ASN A 22 -11.06 -1.51 3.59
CA ASN A 22 -12.37 -1.81 4.15
C ASN A 22 -12.23 -2.65 5.42
N ASP A 23 -13.19 -2.55 6.34
CA ASP A 23 -13.17 -3.31 7.61
C ASP A 23 -13.08 -4.83 7.38
N ASP A 24 -13.75 -5.33 6.34
CA ASP A 24 -13.72 -6.73 5.91
C ASP A 24 -12.47 -7.11 5.09
N LYS A 25 -11.58 -6.13 4.85
CA LYS A 25 -10.34 -6.22 4.05
C LYS A 25 -10.58 -6.65 2.60
N SER A 26 -11.79 -6.50 2.08
CA SER A 26 -12.18 -6.92 0.72
C SER A 26 -11.36 -6.27 -0.40
N ASN A 27 -10.82 -5.07 -0.16
CA ASN A 27 -10.01 -4.34 -1.13
C ASN A 27 -8.48 -4.50 -0.95
N LEU A 28 -8.01 -5.13 0.13
CA LEU A 28 -6.59 -5.22 0.47
C LEU A 28 -5.74 -5.88 -0.62
N ASN A 29 -6.20 -7.02 -1.15
CA ASN A 29 -5.45 -7.76 -2.16
C ASN A 29 -5.33 -6.96 -3.47
N ARG A 30 -6.37 -6.18 -3.82
CA ARG A 30 -6.37 -5.32 -5.00
C ARG A 30 -5.41 -4.14 -4.83
N VAL A 31 -5.39 -3.52 -3.65
CA VAL A 31 -4.40 -2.47 -3.31
C VAL A 31 -2.98 -3.01 -3.43
N ALA A 32 -2.70 -4.17 -2.82
CA ALA A 32 -1.37 -4.78 -2.89
C ALA A 32 -0.96 -5.10 -4.35
N ALA A 33 -1.87 -5.67 -5.15
CA ALA A 33 -1.62 -5.97 -6.55
C ALA A 33 -1.33 -4.69 -7.37
N ALA A 34 -2.12 -3.63 -7.20
CA ALA A 34 -1.92 -2.36 -7.91
C ALA A 34 -0.60 -1.68 -7.54
N LEU A 35 -0.23 -1.71 -6.26
CA LEU A 35 1.05 -1.17 -5.79
C LEU A 35 2.23 -1.95 -6.37
N VAL A 36 2.19 -3.28 -6.33
CA VAL A 36 3.25 -4.12 -6.92
C VAL A 36 3.30 -3.96 -8.44
N ALA A 37 2.17 -3.80 -9.12
CA ALA A 37 2.13 -3.54 -10.56
C ALA A 37 2.81 -2.22 -10.97
N ASN A 38 2.97 -1.29 -10.02
CA ASN A 38 3.70 -0.04 -10.18
C ASN A 38 5.20 -0.16 -9.85
N CYS A 39 5.68 -1.34 -9.43
CA CYS A 39 7.09 -1.65 -9.21
C CYS A 39 7.71 -2.33 -10.44
N GLU A 40 9.04 -2.48 -10.45
CA GLU A 40 9.73 -3.19 -11.53
C GLU A 40 9.75 -4.73 -11.36
N ASN A 41 9.77 -5.22 -10.12
CA ASN A 41 9.92 -6.64 -9.81
C ASN A 41 8.89 -7.07 -8.75
N ILE A 42 8.41 -8.32 -8.83
CA ILE A 42 7.49 -8.89 -7.84
C ILE A 42 8.29 -9.44 -6.66
N SER A 43 8.04 -8.94 -5.45
CA SER A 43 8.63 -9.41 -4.20
C SER A 43 7.55 -9.72 -3.16
N ASN A 44 7.96 -10.10 -1.94
CA ASN A 44 7.06 -10.04 -0.79
C ASN A 44 6.59 -8.60 -0.59
N PHE A 45 5.37 -8.44 -0.05
CA PHE A 45 4.77 -7.14 0.22
C PHE A 45 4.44 -7.04 1.70
N ASP A 46 5.11 -6.13 2.40
CA ASP A 46 4.90 -5.88 3.81
C ASP A 46 3.94 -4.71 3.99
N TYR A 47 3.01 -4.83 4.92
CA TYR A 47 2.08 -3.75 5.26
C TYR A 47 1.79 -3.69 6.76
N LEU A 48 1.33 -2.52 7.19
CA LEU A 48 0.82 -2.26 8.52
C LEU A 48 -0.59 -1.68 8.39
N LEU A 49 -1.59 -2.39 8.92
CA LEU A 49 -2.94 -1.84 9.06
C LEU A 49 -3.10 -1.24 10.44
N PHE A 50 -3.72 -0.07 10.52
CA PHE A 50 -4.08 0.59 11.77
C PHE A 50 -5.43 1.28 11.61
N ASP A 51 -6.10 1.51 12.73
CA ASP A 51 -7.40 2.17 12.77
C ASP A 51 -7.28 3.65 12.42
N GLU A 52 -8.15 4.17 11.53
CA GLU A 52 -8.19 5.58 11.13
C GLU A 52 -8.41 6.52 12.33
N LEU A 53 -9.08 6.05 13.40
CA LEU A 53 -9.23 6.79 14.67
C LEU A 53 -7.90 7.19 15.30
N LEU A 54 -6.81 6.46 15.00
CA LEU A 54 -5.48 6.81 15.45
C LEU A 54 -5.02 8.17 14.90
N LEU A 55 -5.44 8.54 13.69
CA LEU A 55 -5.12 9.83 13.10
C LEU A 55 -5.75 10.97 13.89
N GLN A 56 -7.00 10.80 14.33
CA GLN A 56 -7.70 11.77 15.16
C GLN A 56 -7.02 11.93 16.53
N ILE A 57 -6.67 10.81 17.18
CA ILE A 57 -5.99 10.80 18.48
C ILE A 57 -4.64 11.51 18.43
N LEU A 58 -3.93 11.37 17.31
CA LEU A 58 -2.60 11.97 17.11
C LEU A 58 -2.64 13.36 16.44
N GLU A 59 -3.85 13.90 16.21
CA GLU A 59 -4.08 15.16 15.51
C GLU A 59 -3.36 15.22 14.14
N ILE A 60 -3.32 14.10 13.44
CA ILE A 60 -2.77 13.98 12.08
C ILE A 60 -3.89 14.26 11.09
N LYS A 61 -3.64 15.19 10.16
CA LYS A 61 -4.58 15.51 9.08
C LYS A 61 -4.36 14.60 7.88
N SER A 62 -5.42 14.39 7.12
CA SER A 62 -5.39 13.70 5.83
C SER A 62 -5.93 14.60 4.72
N GLU A 63 -5.41 14.41 3.51
CA GLU A 63 -5.89 15.00 2.26
C GLU A 63 -6.24 13.87 1.29
N GLU A 64 -7.46 13.89 0.72
CA GLU A 64 -7.82 13.00 -0.38
C GLU A 64 -6.98 13.38 -1.61
N THR A 65 -6.11 12.48 -2.05
CA THR A 65 -5.25 12.68 -3.22
C THR A 65 -5.28 11.43 -4.08
N GLN A 66 -5.23 11.60 -5.39
CA GLN A 66 -5.20 10.44 -6.28
C GLN A 66 -3.79 9.85 -6.35
N ALA A 67 -3.68 8.55 -6.08
CA ALA A 67 -2.46 7.82 -6.40
C ALA A 67 -2.28 7.67 -7.93
N ASN A 68 -1.07 7.25 -8.31
CA ASN A 68 -0.72 6.95 -9.69
C ASN A 68 -0.35 5.47 -9.83
N THR A 69 -1.30 4.59 -9.56
CA THR A 69 -1.20 3.15 -9.80
C THR A 69 -1.88 2.78 -11.12
N PRO A 70 -1.56 1.59 -11.67
CA PRO A 70 -2.29 1.02 -12.81
C PRO A 70 -3.77 0.68 -12.57
N ASP A 71 -4.32 0.90 -11.37
CA ASP A 71 -5.70 0.58 -11.01
C ASP A 71 -6.47 1.84 -10.57
N GLU A 72 -7.48 2.23 -11.34
CA GLU A 72 -8.23 3.47 -11.10
C GLU A 72 -9.03 3.47 -9.80
N SER A 73 -9.56 2.32 -9.36
CA SER A 73 -10.30 2.27 -8.10
C SER A 73 -9.35 2.40 -6.92
N VAL A 74 -8.17 1.77 -6.99
CA VAL A 74 -7.12 1.90 -5.97
C VAL A 74 -6.63 3.35 -5.87
N ASN A 75 -6.55 4.06 -6.99
CA ASN A 75 -6.19 5.48 -6.99
C ASN A 75 -7.15 6.35 -6.17
N ASN A 76 -8.42 5.95 -6.04
CA ASN A 76 -9.43 6.65 -5.25
C ASN A 76 -9.48 6.22 -3.77
N TRP A 77 -8.73 5.18 -3.38
CA TRP A 77 -8.59 4.78 -1.98
C TRP A 77 -7.34 5.38 -1.32
N HIS A 78 -6.55 6.11 -2.09
CA HIS A 78 -5.35 6.77 -1.63
C HIS A 78 -5.67 8.08 -0.91
N LEU A 79 -4.89 8.36 0.12
CA LEU A 79 -4.85 9.67 0.77
C LEU A 79 -3.44 9.94 1.28
N ASP A 80 -3.10 11.21 1.40
CA ASP A 80 -1.86 11.63 2.03
C ASP A 80 -2.12 12.09 3.46
N LEU A 81 -1.36 11.54 4.40
CA LEU A 81 -1.24 12.13 5.74
C LEU A 81 -0.34 13.36 5.63
N VAL A 82 -0.82 14.50 6.11
CA VAL A 82 -0.17 15.80 5.99
C VAL A 82 0.09 16.44 7.35
N GLU A 83 0.89 17.51 7.35
CA GLU A 83 1.31 18.22 8.57
C GLU A 83 2.02 17.29 9.58
N LEU A 84 2.78 16.32 9.08
CA LEU A 84 3.54 15.37 9.88
C LEU A 84 4.80 16.05 10.45
N SER A 85 4.76 16.43 11.72
CA SER A 85 5.97 16.70 12.48
C SER A 85 6.71 15.40 12.79
N LEU A 86 8.02 15.48 13.09
CA LEU A 86 8.80 14.30 13.51
C LEU A 86 8.14 13.59 14.70
N THR A 87 7.62 14.35 15.67
CA THR A 87 6.91 13.79 16.83
C THR A 87 5.63 13.06 16.42
N LYS A 88 4.82 13.62 15.51
CA LYS A 88 3.61 12.95 15.00
C LYS A 88 3.97 11.65 14.26
N LEU A 89 5.02 11.68 13.45
CA LEU A 89 5.50 10.49 12.73
C LEU A 89 5.97 9.39 13.68
N VAL A 90 6.78 9.74 14.68
CA VAL A 90 7.25 8.79 15.70
C VAL A 90 6.06 8.22 16.50
N ASN A 91 5.12 9.06 16.92
CA ASN A 91 3.94 8.61 17.66
C ASN A 91 3.05 7.69 16.81
N LEU A 92 2.87 8.01 15.53
CA LEU A 92 2.15 7.15 14.59
C LEU A 92 2.86 5.80 14.46
N ALA A 93 4.18 5.79 14.24
CA ALA A 93 4.97 4.57 14.14
C ALA A 93 4.83 3.69 15.39
N ILE A 94 4.93 4.30 16.59
CA ILE A 94 4.83 3.60 17.87
C ILE A 94 3.43 3.02 18.06
N GLU A 95 2.39 3.83 17.91
CA GLU A 95 1.03 3.41 18.20
C GLU A 95 0.49 2.44 17.15
N ALA A 96 0.80 2.66 15.86
CA ALA A 96 0.46 1.72 14.80
C ALA A 96 1.23 0.40 14.96
N SER A 97 2.49 0.40 15.40
CA SER A 97 3.22 -0.85 15.67
C SER A 97 2.67 -1.63 16.87
N LYS A 98 2.10 -0.93 17.88
CA LYS A 98 1.53 -1.56 19.08
C LYS A 98 0.12 -2.12 18.85
N LYS A 99 -0.72 -1.37 18.14
CA LYS A 99 -2.16 -1.63 17.99
C LYS A 99 -2.55 -2.14 16.62
N GLY A 100 -1.70 -1.91 15.63
CA GLY A 100 -1.92 -2.31 14.26
C GLY A 100 -1.54 -3.75 13.98
N GLU A 101 -1.88 -4.18 12.77
CA GLU A 101 -1.61 -5.51 12.26
C GLU A 101 -0.49 -5.43 11.21
N LYS A 102 0.72 -5.81 11.60
CA LYS A 102 1.84 -5.97 10.67
C LYS A 102 1.73 -7.34 10.00
N LYS A 103 1.70 -7.37 8.67
CA LYS A 103 1.63 -8.61 7.89
C LYS A 103 2.50 -8.55 6.65
N ARG A 104 2.89 -9.74 6.20
CA ARG A 104 3.61 -9.97 4.95
C ARG A 104 2.73 -10.80 4.02
N ILE A 105 2.56 -10.33 2.80
CA ILE A 105 2.02 -11.12 1.69
C ILE A 105 3.21 -11.74 0.96
N LEU A 106 3.19 -13.07 0.81
CA LEU A 106 4.27 -13.76 0.13
C LEU A 106 4.22 -13.49 -1.37
N GLN A 107 5.39 -13.52 -2.01
CA GLN A 107 5.51 -13.29 -3.45
C GLN A 107 4.58 -14.17 -4.29
N ASN A 108 4.33 -15.42 -3.86
CA ASN A 108 3.42 -16.32 -4.57
C ASN A 108 1.96 -15.87 -4.48
N ASP A 109 1.52 -15.38 -3.32
CA ASP A 109 0.15 -14.86 -3.15
C ASP A 109 -0.02 -13.56 -3.94
N ILE A 110 0.99 -12.68 -3.95
CA ILE A 110 0.99 -11.47 -4.77
C ILE A 110 0.83 -11.80 -6.26
N LYS A 111 1.49 -12.85 -6.76
CA LYS A 111 1.31 -13.30 -8.16
C LYS A 111 -0.14 -13.70 -8.41
N GLN A 112 -0.78 -14.43 -7.50
CA GLN A 112 -2.19 -14.79 -7.64
C GLN A 112 -3.09 -13.54 -7.63
N TYR A 113 -2.81 -12.56 -6.77
CA TYR A 113 -3.58 -11.31 -6.73
C TYR A 113 -3.44 -10.49 -8.01
N LEU A 114 -2.24 -10.49 -8.64
CA LEU A 114 -2.00 -9.89 -9.94
C LEU A 114 -2.75 -10.62 -11.06
N VAL A 115 -2.71 -11.97 -11.07
CA VAL A 115 -3.49 -12.80 -12.01
C VAL A 115 -4.97 -12.48 -11.91
N ASP A 116 -5.53 -12.48 -10.70
CA ASP A 116 -6.96 -12.18 -10.48
C ASP A 116 -7.31 -10.75 -10.91
N SER A 117 -6.45 -9.77 -10.62
CA SER A 117 -6.66 -8.38 -11.01
C SER A 117 -6.57 -8.19 -12.53
N PHE A 118 -5.70 -8.96 -13.21
CA PHE A 118 -5.60 -8.97 -14.67
C PHE A 118 -6.82 -9.63 -15.31
N ARG A 119 -7.33 -10.74 -14.76
CA ARG A 119 -8.55 -11.41 -15.24
C ARG A 119 -9.78 -10.53 -15.10
N LYS A 120 -9.88 -9.79 -13.99
CA LYS A 120 -10.99 -8.88 -13.70
C LYS A 120 -10.87 -7.52 -14.39
N ASN A 121 -9.80 -7.29 -15.18
CA ASN A 121 -9.49 -6.02 -15.84
C ASN A 121 -9.46 -4.82 -14.86
N TYR A 122 -9.01 -5.05 -13.62
CA TYR A 122 -8.81 -3.99 -12.64
C TYR A 122 -7.53 -3.19 -12.89
N ILE A 123 -6.51 -3.85 -13.43
CA ILE A 123 -5.21 -3.25 -13.76
C ILE A 123 -5.14 -2.95 -15.26
N ASP A 124 -4.88 -1.69 -15.59
CA ASP A 124 -4.53 -1.25 -16.93
C ASP A 124 -3.12 -1.73 -17.29
N ARG A 125 -3.05 -2.73 -18.16
CA ARG A 125 -1.79 -3.35 -18.61
C ARG A 125 -0.84 -2.35 -19.26
N ALA A 126 -1.34 -1.28 -19.88
CA ALA A 126 -0.51 -0.27 -20.51
C ALA A 126 0.26 0.61 -19.50
N LYS A 127 -0.22 0.66 -18.25
CA LYS A 127 0.39 1.44 -17.16
C LYS A 127 1.29 0.60 -16.24
N VAL A 128 1.34 -0.72 -16.41
CA VAL A 128 2.15 -1.63 -15.59
C VAL A 128 3.63 -1.36 -15.79
N LYS A 129 4.39 -1.26 -14.70
CA LYS A 129 5.84 -1.00 -14.70
C LYS A 129 6.69 -2.25 -14.46
N LEU A 130 6.05 -3.40 -14.23
CA LEU A 130 6.74 -4.67 -14.05
C LEU A 130 7.59 -5.00 -15.29
N LYS A 131 8.78 -5.56 -15.06
CA LYS A 131 9.62 -6.07 -16.15
C LYS A 131 8.86 -7.11 -16.97
N SER A 132 9.16 -7.17 -18.27
CA SER A 132 8.50 -8.11 -19.19
C SER A 132 8.64 -9.58 -18.76
N SER A 133 9.72 -9.95 -18.06
CA SER A 133 9.88 -11.29 -17.49
C SER A 133 8.87 -11.62 -16.40
N GLU A 134 8.47 -10.64 -15.58
CA GLU A 134 7.44 -10.81 -14.55
C GLU A 134 6.05 -10.85 -15.18
N ILE A 135 5.79 -9.99 -16.16
CA ILE A 135 4.52 -10.00 -16.90
C ILE A 135 4.29 -11.36 -17.56
N LYS A 136 5.29 -11.93 -18.24
CA LYS A 136 5.20 -13.27 -18.85
C LYS A 136 4.87 -14.37 -17.83
N LYS A 137 5.41 -14.28 -16.60
CA LYS A 137 5.08 -15.25 -15.53
C LYS A 137 3.63 -15.14 -15.12
N ILE A 138 3.11 -13.92 -14.94
CA ILE A 138 1.69 -13.69 -14.61
C ILE A 138 0.80 -14.20 -15.75
N GLU A 139 1.13 -13.87 -17.00
CA GLU A 139 0.34 -14.26 -18.16
C GLU A 139 0.31 -15.77 -18.39
N SER A 140 1.37 -16.50 -18.02
CA SER A 140 1.37 -17.97 -18.09
C SER A 140 0.42 -18.65 -17.09
N LEU A 141 -0.12 -17.89 -16.14
CA LEU A 141 -1.04 -18.37 -15.10
C LEU A 141 -2.50 -17.90 -15.32
N LEU A 142 -2.75 -17.08 -16.36
CA LEU A 142 -4.08 -16.60 -16.75
C LEU A 142 -4.90 -17.71 -17.38
#